data_AF-A0A3D1H1D7-F1
#
_entry.id   AF-A0A3D1H1D7-F1
#
_cell.length_a   1.000
_cell.length_b   1.000
_cell.length_c   1.000
_cell.angle_alpha   90.00
_cell.angle_beta   90.00
_cell.angle_gamma   90.00
#
_symmetry.space_group_name_H-M   'P 1'
#
loop_
_entity.id
_entity.type
_entity.pdbx_description
1 polymer ?
#
loop_
_entity_poly.entity_id
_entity_poly.type
_entity_poly.pdbx_seq_one_letter_code
_entity_poly.pdbx_strand_id
1 'polypeptide(L)' 'MLDAYFKFRSSLPAKDEDGRPYKKSFKTTEEIAADLATMVVIDFSDIVTYMRQHEYVVATQPDGTIAWAIWEKMVDI' A
#
# COMPACT_ATOMS: atom_id res chain seq x y z
N MET A 1 6.68 1.50 11.94
CA MET A 1 5.44 0.72 11.72
C MET A 1 5.08 0.68 10.25
N LEU A 2 5.00 1.84 9.57
CA LEU A 2 4.75 1.90 8.14
C LEU A 2 5.80 1.16 7.31
N ASP A 3 7.09 1.27 7.61
CA ASP A 3 8.13 0.48 6.92
C ASP A 3 7.89 -1.04 7.01
N ALA A 4 7.42 -1.51 8.17
CA ALA A 4 7.13 -2.93 8.37
C ALA A 4 5.87 -3.35 7.58
N TYR A 5 4.83 -2.52 7.58
CA TYR A 5 3.62 -2.76 6.78
C TYR A 5 3.92 -2.74 5.27
N PHE A 6 4.79 -1.84 4.82
CA PHE A 6 5.15 -1.69 3.41
C PHE A 6 6.33 -2.58 2.98
N LYS A 7 6.91 -3.40 3.85
CA LYS A 7 8.05 -4.28 3.51
C LYS A 7 7.80 -5.19 2.30
N PHE A 8 6.57 -5.67 2.13
CA PHE A 8 6.17 -6.52 1.00
C PHE A 8 5.28 -5.77 -0.01
N ARG A 9 5.40 -4.44 -0.03
CA ARG A 9 4.62 -3.53 -0.86
C ARG A 9 5.56 -2.58 -1.57
N SER A 10 5.19 -2.13 -2.75
CA SER A 10 6.02 -1.25 -3.59
C SER A 10 5.16 -0.20 -4.26
N SER A 11 5.74 0.97 -4.53
CA SER A 11 5.15 2.07 -5.31
C SER A 11 5.26 1.87 -6.83
N LEU A 12 6.07 0.91 -7.27
CA LEU A 12 6.27 0.54 -8.66
C LEU A 12 6.09 -0.96 -8.88
N PRO A 13 5.83 -1.42 -10.12
CA PRO A 13 5.85 -2.84 -10.47
C PRO A 13 7.14 -3.52 -9.99
N ALA A 14 6.97 -4.53 -9.15
CA ALA A 14 8.07 -5.28 -8.54
C ALA A 14 7.90 -6.78 -8.76
N LYS A 15 8.94 -7.54 -8.46
CA LYS A 15 8.95 -9.00 -8.43
C LYS A 15 9.51 -9.48 -7.09
N ASP A 16 9.08 -10.65 -6.63
CA ASP A 16 9.70 -11.29 -5.47
C ASP A 16 11.05 -11.95 -5.83
N GLU A 17 11.67 -12.56 -4.81
CA GLU A 17 12.96 -13.27 -4.93
C GLU A 17 12.90 -14.44 -5.94
N ASP A 18 11.73 -15.04 -6.13
CA ASP A 18 11.48 -16.12 -7.10
C ASP A 18 11.14 -15.58 -8.50
N GLY A 19 11.15 -14.25 -8.69
CA GLY A 19 10.86 -13.58 -9.94
C GLY A 19 9.36 -13.44 -10.26
N ARG A 20 8.47 -13.76 -9.33
CA ARG A 20 7.02 -13.66 -9.49
C ARG A 20 6.59 -12.20 -9.37
N PRO A 21 5.74 -11.70 -10.29
CA PRO A 21 5.31 -10.30 -10.24
C PRO A 21 4.43 -10.02 -9.03
N TYR A 22 4.66 -8.89 -8.39
CA TYR A 22 3.74 -8.35 -7.39
C TYR A 22 2.41 -8.01 -8.07
N LYS A 23 1.31 -8.26 -7.35
CA LYS A 23 -0.02 -7.94 -7.84
C LYS A 23 -0.34 -6.47 -7.53
N LYS A 24 -0.85 -5.75 -8.52
CA LYS A 24 -1.35 -4.39 -8.31
C LYS A 24 -2.69 -4.45 -7.54
N SER A 25 -2.78 -3.65 -6.49
CA SER A 25 -3.98 -3.41 -5.70
C SER A 25 -4.16 -1.90 -5.46
N PHE A 26 -5.33 -1.55 -4.93
CA PHE A 26 -5.67 -0.19 -4.56
C PHE A 26 -6.11 -0.16 -3.10
N LYS A 27 -5.57 0.77 -2.31
CA LYS A 27 -6.00 1.01 -0.93
C LYS A 27 -6.09 2.51 -0.64
N THR A 28 -7.17 2.91 0.00
CA THR A 28 -7.33 4.25 0.57
C THR A 28 -6.47 4.40 1.83
N THR A 29 -6.24 5.64 2.25
CA THR A 29 -5.57 5.93 3.53
C THR A 29 -6.34 5.33 4.71
N GLU A 30 -7.67 5.32 4.64
CA GLU A 30 -8.54 4.74 5.67
C GLU A 30 -8.36 3.23 5.78
N GLU A 31 -8.32 2.50 4.66
CA GLU A 31 -8.05 1.05 4.65
C GLU A 31 -6.67 0.72 5.21
N ILE A 32 -5.64 1.51 4.88
CA ILE A 32 -4.29 1.33 5.44
C ILE A 32 -4.30 1.53 6.95
N ALA A 33 -4.98 2.57 7.44
CA ALA A 33 -5.11 2.82 8.87
C ALA A 33 -5.86 1.69 9.59
N ALA A 34 -6.94 1.17 8.98
CA ALA A 34 -7.71 0.06 9.51
C ALA A 34 -6.87 -1.23 9.64
N ASP A 35 -6.05 -1.55 8.63
CA ASP A 35 -5.13 -2.69 8.69
C ASP A 35 -4.14 -2.57 9.87
N LEU A 36 -3.67 -1.35 10.13
CA LEU A 36 -2.68 -1.03 11.16
C LEU A 36 -3.27 -0.94 12.57
N ALA A 37 -4.56 -0.61 12.68
CA ALA A 37 -5.26 -0.38 13.94
C ALA A 37 -5.25 -1.61 14.89
N THR A 38 -5.00 -2.80 14.35
CA THR A 38 -4.79 -4.03 15.13
C THR A 38 -3.56 -3.97 16.03
N MET A 39 -2.55 -3.18 15.66
CA MET A 39 -1.30 -3.00 16.41
C MET A 39 -1.18 -1.60 17.01
N VAL A 40 -1.57 -0.57 16.25
CA VAL A 40 -1.44 0.84 16.66
C VAL A 40 -2.31 1.74 15.79
N VAL A 41 -2.88 2.78 16.38
CA VAL A 41 -3.56 3.84 15.63
C VAL A 41 -2.51 4.78 15.04
N ILE A 42 -2.53 4.97 13.72
CA ILE A 42 -1.64 5.89 13.00
C ILE A 42 -2.49 6.98 12.36
N ASP A 43 -2.07 8.22 12.52
CA ASP A 43 -2.76 9.37 11.94
C ASP A 43 -2.70 9.33 10.41
N PHE A 44 -3.80 9.73 9.78
CA PHE A 44 -3.92 9.71 8.32
C PHE A 44 -2.87 10.61 7.64
N SER A 45 -2.48 11.71 8.29
CA SER A 45 -1.42 12.60 7.79
C SER A 45 -0.07 11.90 7.68
N ASP A 46 0.25 10.99 8.62
CA ASP A 46 1.51 10.27 8.64
C ASP A 46 1.55 9.21 7.52
N ILE A 47 0.42 8.52 7.32
CA ILE A 47 0.26 7.59 6.19
C ILE A 47 0.42 8.36 4.88
N VAL A 48 -0.31 9.47 4.68
CA VAL A 48 -0.22 10.27 3.45
C VAL A 48 1.20 10.81 3.22
N THR A 49 1.88 11.25 4.28
CA THR A 49 3.26 11.74 4.20
C THR A 49 4.21 10.61 3.79
N TYR A 50 4.08 9.43 4.40
CA TYR A 50 4.87 8.26 4.04
C TYR A 50 4.66 7.87 2.57
N MET A 51 3.40 7.81 2.12
CA MET A 51 3.07 7.45 0.73
C MET A 51 3.73 8.40 -0.26
N ARG A 52 3.69 9.71 0.02
CA ARG A 52 4.35 10.73 -0.83
C ARG A 52 5.86 10.62 -0.82
N GLN A 53 6.47 10.41 0.35
CA GLN A 53 7.93 10.28 0.49
C GLN A 53 8.48 9.04 -0.23
N HIS A 54 7.67 7.98 -0.38
CA HIS A 54 8.03 6.72 -1.04
C HIS A 54 7.45 6.60 -2.45
N GLU A 55 7.04 7.73 -3.05
CA GLU A 55 6.61 7.84 -4.44
C GLU A 55 5.39 7.00 -4.81
N TYR A 56 4.53 6.66 -3.85
CA TYR A 56 3.23 6.06 -4.15
C TYR A 56 2.34 7.06 -4.88
N VAL A 57 1.64 6.57 -5.89
CA VAL A 57 0.74 7.39 -6.72
C VAL A 57 -0.71 7.08 -6.41
N VAL A 58 -1.56 8.09 -6.53
CA VAL A 58 -3.01 7.92 -6.44
C VAL A 58 -3.60 7.55 -7.79
N ALA A 59 -4.70 6.80 -7.77
CA ALA A 59 -5.51 6.49 -8.94
C ALA A 59 -6.99 6.63 -8.59
N THR A 60 -7.76 7.14 -9.55
CA THR A 60 -9.23 7.14 -9.48
C THR A 60 -9.74 5.79 -9.98
N GLN A 61 -10.47 5.10 -9.12
CA GLN A 61 -11.12 3.82 -9.43
C GLN A 61 -12.42 4.06 -10.24
N PRO A 62 -12.96 3.03 -10.93
CA PRO A 62 -14.16 3.17 -11.76
C PRO A 62 -15.42 3.64 -11.00
N ASP A 63 -15.46 3.41 -9.69
CA ASP A 63 -16.53 3.86 -8.79
C ASP A 63 -16.37 5.32 -8.33
N GLY A 64 -15.29 5.99 -8.75
CA GLY A 64 -14.95 7.37 -8.37
C GLY A 64 -14.07 7.48 -7.13
N THR A 65 -13.78 6.38 -6.43
CA THR A 65 -12.93 6.37 -5.24
C THR A 65 -11.47 6.66 -5.60
N ILE A 66 -10.81 7.56 -4.85
CA ILE A 66 -9.37 7.82 -5.00
C ILE A 66 -8.61 6.94 -3.99
N ALA A 67 -7.71 6.11 -4.50
CA ALA A 67 -6.90 5.20 -3.69
C ALA A 67 -5.44 5.21 -4.15
N TRP A 68 -4.54 4.76 -3.28
CA TRP A 68 -3.14 4.55 -3.61
C TRP A 68 -2.98 3.30 -4.45
N ALA A 69 -2.22 3.39 -5.53
CA ALA A 69 -1.77 2.23 -6.28
C ALA A 69 -0.61 1.56 -5.53
N ILE A 70 -0.79 0.31 -5.14
CA ILE A 70 0.18 -0.46 -4.37
C ILE A 70 0.45 -1.76 -5.11
N TRP A 71 1.72 -2.15 -5.21
CA TRP A 71 2.11 -3.47 -5.71
C TRP A 71 2.45 -4.34 -4.51
N GLU A 72 1.75 -5.45 -4.33
CA GLU A 72 1.88 -6.31 -3.15
C GLU A 72 2.42 -7.69 -3.54
N LYS A 73 3.28 -8.25 -2.70
CA LYS A 73 3.76 -9.63 -2.87
C LYS A 73 2.56 -10.59 -2.78
N MET A 74 2.46 -11.51 -3.74
CA MET A 74 1.47 -12.58 -3.67
C MET A 74 1.89 -13.59 -2.60
N VAL A 75 0.95 -14.00 -1.77
CA VAL A 75 1.12 -15.13 -0.83
C VAL A 75 0.33 -16.29 -1.43
N ASP A 76 0.99 -17.41 -1.70
CA ASP A 76 0.28 -18.64 -2.05
C ASP A 76 -0.50 -19.08 -0.80
N ILE A 77 -1.83 -19.23 -0.95
CA ILE A 77 -2.74 -19.74 0.08
C ILE A 77 -2.98 -21.23 -0.16
#